data_AF-A0A257JCL9-F1
#
_entry.id   AF-A0A257JCL9-F1
#
_cell.length_a   1.000
_cell.length_b   1.000
_cell.length_c   1.000
_cell.angle_alpha   90.00
_cell.angle_beta   90.00
_cell.angle_gamma   90.00
#
_symmetry.space_group_name_H-M   'P 1'
#
loop_
_entity.id
_entity.type
_entity.pdbx_description
1 polymer ?
#
loop_
_entity_poly.entity_id
_entity_poly.type
_entity_poly.pdbx_seq_one_letter_code
_entity_poly.pdbx_strand_id
1 'polypeptide(L)'
;MAKALWDMKPVRRRDGPCREVQLHGDEIDLARWPVQHCWPGDVGPLITWGLVVTRGPQTIERPRLRQNIGIYRQQVIGPREVIMRWLAHRGGALDFRDFAKANPGGHIPTAEPGFEGRSAHGVPVKAINGYLHALEGPFGDHTGYYNEQDWFPVFRIDRLTHRRDPVYHSTYTGKPPDEPAVLGVALNEVFVPILQKQFPEI
;
A
#
# COMPACT_ATOMS: atom_id res chain seq x y z
N MET A 1 -15.58 -35.02 3.32
CA MET A 1 -14.25 -34.46 2.97
C MET A 1 -14.27 -32.94 2.69
N ALA A 2 -15.36 -32.20 3.01
CA ALA A 2 -15.51 -30.77 2.68
C ALA A 2 -15.20 -29.79 3.85
N LYS A 3 -14.82 -30.29 5.03
CA LYS A 3 -14.64 -29.48 6.25
C LYS A 3 -13.21 -28.96 6.46
N ALA A 4 -12.25 -29.40 5.64
CA ALA A 4 -10.83 -29.09 5.81
C ALA A 4 -10.33 -27.88 5.01
N LEU A 5 -11.09 -27.40 4.01
CA LEU A 5 -10.66 -26.28 3.15
C LEU A 5 -10.86 -24.89 3.76
N TRP A 6 -11.66 -24.76 4.82
CA TRP A 6 -12.18 -23.45 5.24
C TRP A 6 -11.37 -22.72 6.32
N ASP A 7 -10.26 -23.30 6.79
CA ASP A 7 -9.44 -22.66 7.84
C ASP A 7 -7.95 -23.04 7.70
N MET A 8 -7.38 -22.86 6.50
CA MET A 8 -5.92 -22.90 6.32
C MET A 8 -5.28 -21.65 6.95
N LYS A 9 -5.13 -21.68 8.27
CA LYS A 9 -4.43 -20.62 8.99
C LYS A 9 -2.94 -20.67 8.68
N PRO A 10 -2.31 -19.52 8.38
CA PRO A 10 -0.87 -19.48 8.16
C PRO A 10 -0.13 -19.97 9.40
N VAL A 11 0.92 -20.76 9.19
CA VAL A 11 1.75 -21.25 10.29
C VAL A 11 2.63 -20.11 10.79
N ARG A 12 2.46 -19.76 12.07
CA ARG A 12 3.27 -18.72 12.70
C ARG A 12 4.69 -19.24 12.95
N ARG A 13 5.69 -18.45 12.53
CA ARG A 13 7.10 -18.67 12.81
C ARG A 13 7.64 -17.48 13.60
N ARG A 14 8.60 -17.74 14.49
CA ARG A 14 9.24 -16.70 15.31
C ARG A 14 10.32 -15.93 14.53
N ASP A 15 10.91 -16.59 13.54
CA ASP A 15 11.98 -16.07 12.72
C ASP A 15 11.80 -16.45 11.24
N GLY A 16 12.52 -15.78 10.36
CA GLY A 16 12.54 -16.07 8.93
C GLY A 16 13.53 -15.17 8.18
N PRO A 17 13.88 -15.52 6.93
CA PRO A 17 14.90 -14.80 6.16
C PRO A 17 14.65 -13.29 6.04
N CYS A 18 13.39 -12.85 6.04
CA CYS A 18 13.04 -11.42 5.99
C CYS A 18 13.49 -10.59 7.21
N ARG A 19 14.05 -11.23 8.25
CA ARG A 19 14.55 -10.59 9.48
C ARG A 19 16.06 -10.64 9.64
N GLU A 20 16.81 -11.13 8.64
CA GLU A 20 18.28 -11.25 8.72
C GLU A 20 18.98 -9.90 8.91
N VAL A 21 18.45 -8.83 8.31
CA VAL A 21 18.87 -7.44 8.54
C VAL A 21 17.66 -6.65 9.04
N GLN A 22 17.86 -5.85 10.09
CA GLN A 22 16.81 -5.03 10.71
C GLN A 22 17.33 -3.63 10.93
N LEU A 23 16.62 -2.64 10.40
CA LEU A 23 16.92 -1.21 10.54
C LEU A 23 15.80 -0.54 11.33
N HIS A 24 16.16 0.40 12.19
CA HIS A 24 15.23 1.12 13.07
C HIS A 24 15.40 2.63 12.95
N GLY A 25 14.27 3.34 12.95
CA GLY A 25 14.25 4.80 13.03
C GLY A 25 15.15 5.45 11.98
N ASP A 26 16.21 6.12 12.43
CA ASP A 26 17.11 6.90 11.59
C ASP A 26 18.16 6.06 10.82
N GLU A 27 18.24 4.74 11.09
CA GLU A 27 19.01 3.81 10.24
C GLU A 27 18.35 3.56 8.88
N ILE A 28 17.07 3.93 8.76
CA ILE A 28 16.25 3.71 7.56
C ILE A 28 16.44 4.89 6.62
N ASP A 29 16.90 4.59 5.41
CA ASP A 29 16.96 5.54 4.31
C ASP A 29 16.48 4.86 3.02
N LEU A 30 15.30 5.28 2.55
CA LEU A 30 14.69 4.80 1.31
C LEU A 30 15.51 5.17 0.06
N ALA A 31 16.38 6.18 0.11
CA ALA A 31 17.28 6.51 -1.00
C ALA A 31 18.33 5.42 -1.29
N ARG A 32 18.56 4.50 -0.34
CA ARG A 32 19.43 3.33 -0.52
C ARG A 32 18.78 2.20 -1.31
N TRP A 33 17.46 2.27 -1.54
CA TRP A 33 16.71 1.25 -2.26
C TRP A 33 16.46 1.70 -3.70
N PRO A 34 16.49 0.79 -4.69
CA PRO A 34 16.31 1.14 -6.09
C PRO A 34 14.82 1.34 -6.43
N VAL A 35 14.16 2.25 -5.71
CA VAL A 35 12.77 2.64 -5.98
C VAL A 35 12.70 3.32 -7.34
N GLN A 36 11.84 2.84 -8.22
CA GLN A 36 11.81 3.26 -9.62
C GLN A 36 11.12 4.62 -9.79
N HIS A 37 11.62 5.38 -10.76
CA HIS A 37 10.91 6.48 -11.40
C HIS A 37 10.40 5.93 -12.74
N CYS A 38 9.08 5.80 -12.91
CA CYS A 38 8.52 5.01 -14.02
C CYS A 38 8.49 5.81 -15.33
N TRP A 39 8.06 7.07 -15.27
CA TRP A 39 7.87 7.94 -16.44
C TRP A 39 8.51 9.31 -16.25
N PRO A 40 8.96 9.99 -17.33
CA PRO A 40 9.63 11.29 -17.22
C PRO A 40 8.82 12.40 -16.51
N GLY A 41 7.49 12.31 -16.49
CA GLY A 41 6.61 13.29 -15.85
C GLY A 41 6.09 12.86 -14.48
N ASP A 42 6.55 11.72 -13.94
CA ASP A 42 6.20 11.35 -12.57
C ASP A 42 6.85 12.32 -11.57
N VAL A 43 6.15 12.62 -10.49
CA VAL A 43 6.62 13.59 -9.49
C VAL A 43 7.80 13.08 -8.66
N GLY A 44 8.05 11.77 -8.63
CA GLY A 44 9.13 11.17 -7.84
C GLY A 44 9.11 9.63 -7.84
N PRO A 45 9.99 9.00 -7.04
CA PRO A 45 10.07 7.54 -6.96
C PRO A 45 8.80 6.91 -6.39
N LEU A 46 8.41 5.75 -6.93
CA LEU A 46 7.18 5.06 -6.59
C LEU A 46 7.43 3.58 -6.26
N ILE A 47 6.94 3.13 -5.10
CA ILE A 47 6.87 1.71 -4.75
C ILE A 47 5.59 1.14 -5.36
N THR A 48 5.71 0.10 -6.17
CA THR A 48 4.60 -0.41 -7.01
C THR A 48 4.14 -1.83 -6.70
N TRP A 49 4.98 -2.66 -6.06
CA TRP A 49 4.67 -4.08 -5.76
C TRP A 49 4.52 -4.42 -4.26
N GLY A 50 4.37 -3.41 -3.40
CA GLY A 50 4.21 -3.61 -1.97
C GLY A 50 2.89 -4.31 -1.62
N LEU A 51 2.96 -5.49 -0.97
CA LEU A 51 1.80 -6.13 -0.35
C LEU A 51 1.53 -5.48 1.01
N VAL A 52 0.64 -4.50 1.04
CA VAL A 52 0.26 -3.78 2.25
C VAL A 52 -0.69 -4.64 3.06
N VAL A 53 -0.25 -5.03 4.27
CA VAL A 53 -1.04 -5.82 5.20
C VAL A 53 -1.66 -4.91 6.25
N THR A 54 -2.98 -4.94 6.38
CA THR A 54 -3.71 -4.17 7.40
C THR A 54 -4.63 -5.07 8.22
N ARG A 55 -4.93 -4.63 9.44
CA ARG A 55 -5.95 -5.22 10.30
C ARG A 55 -6.69 -4.10 11.02
N GLY A 56 -8.02 -4.14 10.99
CA GLY A 56 -8.84 -3.19 11.74
C GLY A 56 -8.60 -3.26 13.26
N PRO A 57 -9.16 -2.31 14.04
CA PRO A 57 -8.97 -2.27 15.48
C PRO A 57 -9.51 -3.52 16.16
N GLN A 58 -8.78 -4.04 17.15
CA GLN A 58 -9.14 -5.25 17.89
C GLN A 58 -9.75 -4.96 19.26
N THR A 59 -9.75 -3.70 19.69
CA THR A 59 -10.23 -3.23 20.99
C THR A 59 -11.70 -2.82 21.00
N ILE A 60 -12.39 -2.91 19.85
CA ILE A 60 -13.80 -2.54 19.70
C ILE A 60 -14.71 -3.75 19.96
N GLU A 61 -16.01 -3.51 20.24
CA GLU A 61 -17.00 -4.55 20.58
C GLU A 61 -17.10 -5.67 19.52
N ARG A 62 -17.01 -5.31 18.23
CA ARG A 62 -17.13 -6.25 17.09
C ARG A 62 -15.91 -6.14 16.16
N PRO A 63 -14.76 -6.72 16.53
CA PRO A 63 -13.54 -6.56 15.75
C PRO A 63 -13.56 -7.46 14.51
N ARG A 64 -13.00 -6.96 13.40
CA ARG A 64 -12.71 -7.79 12.24
C ARG A 64 -11.48 -8.65 12.55
N LEU A 65 -11.63 -9.98 12.49
CA LEU A 65 -10.52 -10.91 12.73
C LEU A 65 -9.63 -11.12 11.48
N ARG A 66 -10.12 -10.70 10.31
CA ARG A 66 -9.39 -10.83 9.04
C ARG A 66 -8.17 -9.90 8.96
N GLN A 67 -7.16 -10.33 8.22
CA GLN A 67 -6.15 -9.43 7.68
C GLN A 67 -6.53 -9.09 6.23
N ASN A 68 -6.32 -7.85 5.83
CA ASN A 68 -6.40 -7.43 4.43
C ASN A 68 -4.98 -7.41 3.85
N ILE A 69 -4.87 -7.79 2.58
CA ILE A 69 -3.65 -7.66 1.78
C ILE A 69 -4.06 -6.91 0.52
N GLY A 70 -3.35 -5.83 0.20
CA GLY A 70 -3.62 -5.06 -1.01
C GLY A 70 -2.35 -4.46 -1.60
N ILE A 71 -2.37 -4.24 -2.91
CA ILE A 71 -1.33 -3.47 -3.60
C ILE A 71 -1.82 -2.03 -3.68
N TYR A 72 -1.08 -1.14 -3.04
CA TYR A 72 -1.30 0.31 -3.06
C TYR A 72 0.02 0.95 -3.45
N ARG A 73 0.01 1.83 -4.46
CA ARG A 73 1.24 2.53 -4.86
C ARG A 73 1.66 3.50 -3.76
N GLN A 74 2.97 3.64 -3.55
CA GLN A 74 3.50 4.46 -2.48
C GLN A 74 4.58 5.41 -2.99
N GLN A 75 4.26 6.71 -3.06
CA GLN A 75 5.22 7.74 -3.46
C GLN A 75 6.21 7.99 -2.33
N VAL A 76 7.51 7.98 -2.62
CA VAL A 76 8.56 8.28 -1.64
C VAL A 76 8.69 9.79 -1.44
N ILE A 77 8.50 10.26 -0.22
CA ILE A 77 8.51 11.70 0.13
C ILE A 77 9.57 12.10 1.16
N GLY A 78 10.36 11.12 1.62
CA GLY A 78 11.51 11.32 2.50
C GLY A 78 12.23 10.00 2.79
N PRO A 79 13.27 10.02 3.65
CA PRO A 79 14.10 8.83 3.95
C PRO A 79 13.30 7.70 4.63
N ARG A 80 12.19 8.02 5.29
CA ARG A 80 11.34 7.04 5.99
C ARG A 80 9.84 7.31 5.82
N GLU A 81 9.45 8.06 4.80
CA GLU A 81 8.08 8.51 4.62
C GLU A 81 7.62 8.24 3.19
N VAL A 82 6.44 7.62 3.09
CA VAL A 82 5.76 7.38 1.82
C VAL A 82 4.32 7.82 1.89
N ILE A 83 3.72 8.15 0.75
CA ILE A 83 2.29 8.40 0.65
C ILE A 83 1.55 7.08 0.43
N MET A 84 0.49 6.79 1.18
CA MET A 84 -0.32 5.59 1.00
C MET A 84 -1.52 5.86 0.08
N ARG A 85 -1.38 5.62 -1.23
CA ARG A 85 -2.48 5.81 -2.19
C ARG A 85 -3.45 4.63 -2.21
N TRP A 86 -4.32 4.57 -1.21
CA TRP A 86 -5.47 3.67 -1.19
C TRP A 86 -6.76 4.42 -1.57
N LEU A 87 -7.59 3.82 -2.43
CA LEU A 87 -8.93 4.37 -2.66
C LEU A 87 -9.83 4.08 -1.47
N ALA A 88 -10.75 4.99 -1.14
CA ALA A 88 -11.54 4.95 0.10
C ALA A 88 -12.33 3.65 0.33
N HIS A 89 -12.69 2.93 -0.73
CA HIS A 89 -13.42 1.66 -0.68
C HIS A 89 -12.53 0.42 -0.48
N ARG A 90 -11.19 0.56 -0.52
CA ARG A 90 -10.25 -0.57 -0.38
C ARG A 90 -10.16 -1.00 1.09
N GLY A 91 -9.91 -2.29 1.31
CA GLY A 91 -9.85 -2.89 2.64
C GLY A 91 -8.88 -2.18 3.60
N GLY A 92 -7.70 -1.77 3.11
CA GLY A 92 -6.73 -1.01 3.90
C GLY A 92 -7.23 0.37 4.34
N ALA A 93 -7.88 1.12 3.45
CA ALA A 93 -8.45 2.43 3.76
C ALA A 93 -9.59 2.32 4.79
N LEU A 94 -10.43 1.28 4.68
CA LEU A 94 -11.48 0.99 5.65
C LEU A 94 -10.91 0.64 7.02
N ASP A 95 -9.88 -0.23 7.07
CA ASP A 95 -9.22 -0.60 8.31
C ASP A 95 -8.55 0.61 8.98
N PHE A 96 -7.90 1.47 8.20
CA PHE A 96 -7.29 2.72 8.67
C PHE A 96 -8.33 3.66 9.28
N ARG A 97 -9.43 3.91 8.56
CA ARG A 97 -10.53 4.77 9.06
C ARG A 97 -11.11 4.23 10.36
N ASP A 98 -11.34 2.92 10.42
CA ASP A 98 -11.92 2.29 11.61
C ASP A 98 -10.92 2.35 12.78
N PHE A 99 -9.62 2.15 12.52
CA PHE A 99 -8.55 2.28 13.52
C PHE A 99 -8.42 3.72 14.03
N ALA A 100 -8.45 4.69 13.12
CA ALA A 100 -8.32 6.10 13.42
C ALA A 100 -9.43 6.62 14.36
N LYS A 101 -10.63 6.06 14.26
CA LYS A 101 -11.75 6.35 15.17
C LYS A 101 -11.58 5.70 16.54
N ALA A 102 -11.02 4.50 16.59
CA ALA A 102 -10.91 3.72 17.81
C ALA A 102 -9.64 4.03 18.63
N ASN A 103 -8.58 4.55 18.01
CA ASN A 103 -7.28 4.79 18.63
C ASN A 103 -6.68 6.15 18.21
N PRO A 104 -7.28 7.28 18.64
CA PRO A 104 -6.71 8.59 18.37
C PRO A 104 -5.29 8.67 18.95
N GLY A 105 -4.31 9.07 18.14
CA GLY A 105 -2.90 9.16 18.55
C GLY A 105 -2.10 7.84 18.48
N GLY A 106 -2.59 6.83 17.76
CA GLY A 106 -1.84 5.59 17.51
C GLY A 106 -0.59 5.77 16.64
N HIS A 107 0.00 4.67 16.16
CA HIS A 107 1.27 4.65 15.41
C HIS A 107 1.23 5.28 14.00
N ILE A 108 0.12 5.89 13.61
CA ILE A 108 0.00 6.61 12.35
C ILE A 108 0.34 8.08 12.62
N PRO A 109 1.16 8.74 11.78
CA PRO A 109 1.45 10.15 11.93
C PRO A 109 0.18 11.01 12.06
N THR A 110 -0.02 11.58 13.23
CA THR A 110 -1.06 12.58 13.49
C THR A 110 -0.56 13.97 13.12
N ALA A 111 -1.47 14.88 12.84
CA ALA A 111 -1.15 16.28 12.58
C ALA A 111 -2.18 17.18 13.26
N GLU A 112 -1.70 18.24 13.90
CA GLU A 112 -2.55 19.23 14.56
C GLU A 112 -3.53 19.85 13.56
N PRO A 113 -4.79 20.13 13.95
CA PRO A 113 -5.75 20.79 13.09
C PRO A 113 -5.18 22.08 12.48
N GLY A 114 -5.24 22.21 11.15
CA GLY A 114 -4.70 23.36 10.42
C GLY A 114 -3.20 23.31 10.12
N PHE A 115 -2.49 22.23 10.48
CA PHE A 115 -1.10 22.07 10.10
C PHE A 115 -0.93 22.02 8.56
N GLU A 116 0.03 22.77 8.05
CA GLU A 116 0.50 22.75 6.66
C GLU A 116 2.03 22.81 6.65
N GLY A 117 2.66 22.16 5.66
CA GLY A 117 4.11 22.12 5.54
C GLY A 117 4.61 21.44 4.27
N ARG A 118 5.86 21.00 4.29
CA ARG A 118 6.48 20.21 3.22
C ARG A 118 7.22 19.00 3.77
N SER A 119 7.23 17.90 3.02
CA SER A 119 8.04 16.72 3.31
C SER A 119 9.54 16.98 3.04
N ALA A 120 10.41 16.04 3.37
CA ALA A 120 11.83 16.12 3.07
C ALA A 120 12.12 16.26 1.55
N HIS A 121 11.28 15.67 0.70
CA HIS A 121 11.34 15.82 -0.76
C HIS A 121 10.57 17.05 -1.28
N GLY A 122 10.14 17.96 -0.41
CA GLY A 122 9.45 19.19 -0.78
C GLY A 122 7.96 19.01 -1.15
N VAL A 123 7.38 17.83 -0.94
CA VAL A 123 5.97 17.55 -1.26
C VAL A 123 5.06 18.26 -0.25
N PRO A 124 4.02 18.99 -0.69
CA PRO A 124 3.05 19.61 0.24
C PRO A 124 2.43 18.58 1.19
N VAL A 125 2.40 18.91 2.48
CA VAL A 125 1.74 18.12 3.52
C VAL A 125 0.75 18.96 4.30
N LYS A 126 -0.34 18.36 4.79
CA LYS A 126 -1.31 19.03 5.66
C LYS A 126 -2.07 18.06 6.57
N ALA A 127 -2.69 18.59 7.62
CA ALA A 127 -3.62 17.84 8.44
C ALA A 127 -4.96 17.65 7.74
N ILE A 128 -5.43 16.40 7.67
CA ILE A 128 -6.80 16.06 7.28
C ILE A 128 -7.33 15.03 8.28
N ASN A 129 -8.45 15.34 8.91
CA ASN A 129 -9.09 14.48 9.91
C ASN A 129 -8.15 14.05 11.07
N GLY A 130 -7.22 14.93 11.46
CA GLY A 130 -6.24 14.67 12.54
C GLY A 130 -5.01 13.86 12.14
N TYR A 131 -4.86 13.53 10.85
CA TYR A 131 -3.73 12.77 10.32
C TYR A 131 -2.95 13.55 9.28
N LEU A 132 -1.65 13.28 9.22
CA LEU A 132 -0.79 13.87 8.21
C LEU A 132 -1.11 13.28 6.83
N HIS A 133 -1.41 14.14 5.87
CA HIS A 133 -1.60 13.80 4.46
C HIS A 133 -0.58 14.53 3.61
N ALA A 134 -0.25 13.96 2.45
CA ALA A 134 0.62 14.55 1.44
C ALA A 134 -0.08 14.56 0.08
N LEU A 135 0.26 15.55 -0.74
CA LEU A 135 -0.23 15.65 -2.11
C LEU A 135 0.51 14.63 -2.99
N GLU A 136 -0.21 13.59 -3.45
CA GLU A 136 0.35 12.53 -4.29
C GLU A 136 0.27 12.89 -5.77
N GLY A 137 1.29 12.47 -6.52
CA GLY A 137 1.32 12.58 -7.98
C GLY A 137 1.74 13.95 -8.52
N PRO A 138 1.62 14.16 -9.84
CA PRO A 138 1.03 13.26 -10.82
C PRO A 138 1.87 11.99 -11.06
N PHE A 139 1.21 10.94 -11.53
CA PHE A 139 1.82 9.67 -11.96
C PHE A 139 1.10 9.13 -13.18
N GLY A 140 1.84 8.52 -14.10
CA GLY A 140 1.25 7.70 -15.16
C GLY A 140 0.49 6.49 -14.60
N ASP A 141 -0.60 6.10 -15.25
CA ASP A 141 -1.36 4.90 -14.88
C ASP A 141 -1.76 4.02 -16.06
N HIS A 142 -2.46 2.93 -15.75
CA HIS A 142 -2.99 1.93 -16.68
C HIS A 142 -3.86 2.49 -17.82
N THR A 143 -4.32 3.75 -17.75
CA THR A 143 -5.05 4.40 -18.85
C THR A 143 -4.11 4.90 -19.94
N GLY A 144 -2.81 5.01 -19.64
CA GLY A 144 -1.81 5.64 -20.51
C GLY A 144 -1.68 7.15 -20.33
N TYR A 145 -2.33 7.71 -19.30
CA TYR A 145 -2.33 9.14 -18.99
C TYR A 145 -1.85 9.39 -17.55
N TYR A 146 -1.53 10.65 -17.23
CA TYR A 146 -1.22 11.08 -15.87
C TYR A 146 -2.49 11.32 -15.07
N ASN A 147 -2.56 10.81 -13.85
CA ASN A 147 -3.63 11.15 -12.91
C ASN A 147 -3.47 12.57 -12.36
N GLU A 148 -4.59 13.17 -11.97
CA GLU A 148 -4.61 14.36 -11.12
C GLU A 148 -3.98 14.10 -9.74
N GLN A 149 -3.51 15.18 -9.13
CA GLN A 149 -2.97 15.17 -7.78
C GLN A 149 -4.09 15.12 -6.74
N ASP A 150 -3.90 14.36 -5.67
CA ASP A 150 -4.87 14.29 -4.58
C ASP A 150 -4.18 13.98 -3.23
N TRP A 151 -4.87 14.24 -2.13
CA TRP A 151 -4.34 14.14 -0.77
C TRP A 151 -4.55 12.74 -0.19
N PHE A 152 -3.46 12.08 0.19
CA PHE A 152 -3.50 10.75 0.80
C PHE A 152 -2.69 10.70 2.10
N PRO A 153 -3.00 9.75 3.02
CA PRO A 153 -2.28 9.64 4.28
C PRO A 153 -0.79 9.40 4.10
N VAL A 154 0.02 10.03 4.96
CA VAL A 154 1.45 9.75 5.08
C VAL A 154 1.66 8.51 5.94
N PHE A 155 2.48 7.59 5.44
CA PHE A 155 2.92 6.40 6.15
C PHE A 155 4.39 6.55 6.51
N ARG A 156 4.68 6.55 7.83
CA ARG A 156 6.05 6.58 8.36
C ARG A 156 6.55 5.16 8.63
N ILE A 157 7.75 4.87 8.15
CA ILE A 157 8.41 3.58 8.32
C ILE A 157 9.27 3.63 9.58
N ASP A 158 8.81 2.97 10.65
CA ASP A 158 9.57 2.89 11.90
C ASP A 158 10.59 1.72 11.91
N ARG A 159 10.34 0.70 11.08
CA ARG A 159 11.17 -0.50 10.97
C ARG A 159 11.19 -1.02 9.53
N LEU A 160 12.39 -1.32 9.04
CA LEU A 160 12.60 -2.00 7.77
C LEU A 160 13.41 -3.27 8.02
N THR A 161 12.94 -4.41 7.51
CA THR A 161 13.68 -5.69 7.63
C THR A 161 13.81 -6.35 6.26
N HIS A 162 14.95 -7.00 6.02
CA HIS A 162 15.20 -7.68 4.75
C HIS A 162 16.19 -8.85 4.90
N ARG A 163 16.28 -9.67 3.85
CA ARG A 163 17.30 -10.72 3.71
C ARG A 163 18.68 -10.10 3.47
N ARG A 164 19.77 -10.80 3.81
CA ARG A 164 21.08 -10.47 3.22
C ARG A 164 21.00 -10.64 1.71
N ASP A 165 21.65 -9.73 0.97
CA ASP A 165 21.57 -9.64 -0.49
C ASP A 165 20.11 -9.57 -1.01
N PRO A 166 19.36 -8.52 -0.63
CA PRO A 166 17.93 -8.43 -0.95
C PRO A 166 17.69 -8.13 -2.43
N VAL A 167 16.70 -8.81 -3.01
CA VAL A 167 16.14 -8.44 -4.33
C VAL A 167 14.98 -7.48 -4.11
N TYR A 168 15.01 -6.33 -4.78
CA TYR A 168 13.90 -5.36 -4.77
C TYR A 168 12.94 -5.66 -5.92
N HIS A 169 11.70 -6.06 -5.58
CA HIS A 169 10.66 -6.34 -6.56
C HIS A 169 9.86 -5.07 -6.87
N SER A 170 9.75 -4.74 -8.16
CA SER A 170 9.09 -3.53 -8.65
C SER A 170 8.48 -3.77 -10.02
N THR A 171 7.56 -2.89 -10.40
CA THR A 171 6.92 -2.81 -11.71
C THR A 171 6.59 -1.37 -12.05
N TYR A 172 5.96 -1.16 -13.20
CA TYR A 172 5.39 0.10 -13.63
C TYR A 172 3.96 -0.14 -14.13
N THR A 173 3.21 0.95 -14.28
CA THR A 173 1.92 0.94 -14.98
C THR A 173 1.91 2.07 -15.99
N GLY A 174 1.27 1.87 -17.13
CA GLY A 174 1.22 2.85 -18.21
C GLY A 174 0.22 2.45 -19.28
N LYS A 175 0.44 2.94 -20.51
CA LYS A 175 -0.40 2.53 -21.64
C LYS A 175 -0.25 1.01 -21.85
N PRO A 176 -1.35 0.23 -21.86
CA PRO A 176 -1.28 -1.21 -22.01
C PRO A 176 -0.73 -1.61 -23.39
N PRO A 177 -0.10 -2.80 -23.52
CA PRO A 177 0.03 -3.83 -22.48
C PRO A 177 1.14 -3.53 -21.46
N ASP A 178 0.79 -3.55 -20.17
CA ASP A 178 1.72 -3.51 -19.03
C ASP A 178 1.56 -4.77 -18.15
N GLU A 179 2.43 -4.98 -17.16
CA GLU A 179 2.35 -6.17 -16.29
C GLU A 179 0.98 -6.29 -15.58
N PRO A 180 0.42 -5.22 -14.97
CA PRO A 180 -0.93 -5.28 -14.40
C PRO A 180 -2.01 -5.70 -15.39
N ALA A 181 -1.98 -5.23 -16.65
CA ALA A 181 -2.93 -5.65 -17.67
C ALA A 181 -2.84 -7.15 -17.97
N VAL A 182 -1.63 -7.70 -18.08
CA VAL A 182 -1.42 -9.14 -18.30
C VAL A 182 -1.90 -9.97 -17.10
N LEU A 183 -1.63 -9.52 -15.87
CA LEU A 183 -2.20 -10.16 -14.67
C LEU A 183 -3.72 -10.13 -14.67
N GLY A 184 -4.33 -9.01 -15.10
CA GLY A 184 -5.77 -8.88 -15.26
C GLY A 184 -6.35 -9.88 -16.27
N VAL A 185 -5.68 -10.07 -17.40
CA VAL A 185 -6.07 -11.08 -18.40
C VAL A 185 -6.04 -12.48 -17.80
N ALA A 186 -4.98 -12.85 -17.08
CA ALA A 186 -4.89 -14.15 -16.42
C ALA A 186 -5.97 -14.36 -15.34
N LEU A 187 -6.36 -13.29 -14.62
CA LEU A 187 -7.42 -13.34 -13.63
C LEU A 187 -8.81 -13.49 -14.25
N ASN A 188 -9.03 -13.00 -15.48
CA ASN A 188 -10.31 -13.16 -16.18
C ASN A 188 -10.68 -14.64 -16.41
N GLU A 189 -9.68 -15.51 -16.60
CA GLU A 189 -9.88 -16.96 -16.73
C GLU A 189 -10.56 -17.59 -15.49
N VAL A 190 -10.41 -16.97 -14.30
CA VAL A 190 -11.10 -17.41 -13.07
C VAL A 190 -12.61 -17.10 -13.15
N PHE A 191 -13.00 -16.04 -13.86
CA PHE A 191 -14.39 -15.60 -13.95
C PHE A 191 -15.16 -16.29 -15.08
N VAL A 192 -14.49 -16.77 -16.13
CA VAL A 192 -15.15 -17.44 -17.27
C VAL A 192 -16.06 -18.59 -16.80
N PRO A 193 -15.62 -19.55 -15.96
CA PRO A 193 -16.48 -20.64 -15.50
C PRO A 193 -17.65 -20.17 -14.62
N ILE A 194 -17.53 -19.01 -13.98
CA ILE A 194 -18.62 -18.43 -13.17
C ILE A 194 -19.68 -17.84 -14.10
N LEU A 195 -19.27 -17.17 -15.17
CA LEU A 195 -20.18 -16.63 -16.18
C LEU A 195 -20.92 -17.75 -16.92
N GLN A 196 -20.21 -18.80 -17.34
CA GLN A 196 -20.79 -19.95 -18.04
C GLN A 196 -21.86 -20.69 -17.22
N LYS A 197 -21.79 -20.63 -15.88
CA LYS A 197 -22.84 -21.20 -15.02
C LYS A 197 -24.15 -20.42 -15.10
N GLN A 198 -24.08 -19.12 -15.34
CA GLN A 198 -25.26 -18.25 -15.44
C GLN A 198 -25.75 -18.15 -16.89
N PHE A 199 -24.83 -18.14 -17.85
CA PHE A 199 -25.06 -18.00 -19.29
C PHE A 199 -24.28 -19.09 -20.04
N PRO A 200 -24.86 -20.30 -20.20
CA PRO A 200 -24.18 -21.44 -20.82
C PRO A 200 -23.78 -21.25 -22.29
N GLU A 201 -24.32 -20.23 -22.97
CA GLU A 201 -23.98 -19.84 -24.33
C GLU A 201 -22.65 -19.08 -24.46
N ILE A 202 -22.02 -18.70 -23.34
CA ILE A 202 -20.68 -18.09 -23.28
C ILE A 202 -19.58 -19.15 -23.42
#